data_AF-A0A8I1NBI4-F1
#
_entry.id   AF-A0A8I1NBI4-F1
#
_cell.length_a   1.000
_cell.length_b   1.000
_cell.length_c   1.000
_cell.angle_alpha   90.00
_cell.angle_beta   90.00
_cell.angle_gamma   90.00
#
_symmetry.space_group_name_H-M   'P 1'
#
loop_
_entity.id
_entity.type
_entity.pdbx_description
1 polymer ?
#
loop_
_entity_poly.entity_id
_entity_poly.type
_entity_poly.pdbx_seq_one_letter_code
_entity_poly.pdbx_strand_id
1 'polypeptide(L)'
;MSIVKAERTSGVDLLVSAFVTLNEVEQQAALAACQAKWLESCEAGNSEASLVFASLRRSVEECGEFPGVEQYRDLRKSLGEEILPFSRVLRFFNGSWHQAREAMDLLEVTTERRIQSRFESRQLGKIWKYTDETLRHCILEAGNAIGRAPQVSEYLWWREERRELAKAKGETLFLPTATPYRNRFGSWEGALLHYGYTQEEIDKRLERTGP
;
A
#
# COMPACT_ATOMS: atom_id res chain seq x y z
N MET A 1 1.69 -38.67 19.01
CA MET A 1 1.35 -38.43 17.58
C MET A 1 1.66 -36.98 17.27
N SER A 2 2.78 -36.73 16.59
CA SER A 2 3.19 -35.37 16.22
C SER A 2 2.39 -34.92 14.99
N ILE A 3 1.66 -33.82 15.12
CA ILE A 3 0.97 -33.18 14.01
C ILE A 3 2.02 -32.48 13.16
N VAL A 4 2.25 -32.98 11.95
CA VAL A 4 3.11 -32.33 10.95
C VAL A 4 2.47 -31.00 10.56
N LYS A 5 3.17 -29.90 10.82
CA LYS A 5 2.76 -28.54 10.48
C LYS A 5 2.87 -28.40 8.96
N ALA A 6 1.74 -28.28 8.26
CA ALA A 6 1.73 -28.04 6.82
C ALA A 6 2.41 -26.70 6.50
N GLU A 7 3.51 -26.73 5.75
CA GLU A 7 4.17 -25.53 5.26
C GLU A 7 3.22 -24.78 4.32
N ARG A 8 3.07 -23.46 4.51
CA ARG A 8 2.23 -22.64 3.63
C ARG A 8 2.94 -22.53 2.27
N THR A 9 2.49 -23.31 1.29
CA THR A 9 2.94 -23.26 -0.11
C THR A 9 2.75 -21.84 -0.67
N SER A 10 3.79 -21.26 -1.25
CA SER A 10 3.67 -19.91 -1.82
C SER A 10 2.68 -19.92 -2.98
N GLY A 11 2.03 -18.78 -3.27
CA GLY A 11 1.13 -18.68 -4.42
C GLY A 11 1.82 -19.03 -5.75
N VAL A 12 3.13 -18.83 -5.84
CA VAL A 12 3.94 -19.23 -7.00
C VAL A 12 4.05 -20.75 -7.09
N ASP A 13 4.30 -21.43 -5.96
CA ASP A 13 4.40 -22.89 -5.92
C ASP A 13 3.05 -23.56 -6.20
N LEU A 14 1.94 -22.96 -5.78
CA LEU A 14 0.59 -23.44 -6.13
C LEU A 14 0.31 -23.29 -7.63
N LEU A 15 0.73 -22.18 -8.24
CA LEU A 15 0.60 -21.95 -9.68
C LEU A 15 1.48 -22.91 -10.50
N VAL A 16 2.73 -23.13 -10.08
CA VAL A 16 3.63 -24.09 -10.72
C VAL A 16 3.07 -25.51 -10.59
N SER A 17 2.58 -25.88 -9.41
CA SER A 17 1.95 -27.19 -9.19
C SER A 17 0.72 -27.38 -10.07
N ALA A 18 -0.18 -26.39 -10.13
CA ALA A 18 -1.35 -26.43 -11.01
C ALA A 18 -0.97 -26.50 -12.50
N PHE A 19 0.08 -25.77 -12.92
CA PHE A 19 0.54 -25.78 -14.30
C PHE A 19 1.10 -27.16 -14.71
N VAL A 20 1.86 -27.81 -13.83
CA VAL A 20 2.43 -29.15 -14.07
C VAL A 20 1.35 -30.24 -14.12
N THR A 21 0.18 -30.03 -13.50
CA THR A 21 -0.95 -30.97 -13.60
C THR A 21 -1.69 -30.94 -14.93
N LEU A 22 -1.45 -29.94 -15.78
CA LEU A 22 -2.01 -29.86 -17.12
C LEU A 22 -1.28 -30.79 -18.09
N ASN A 23 -1.96 -31.28 -19.12
CA ASN A 23 -1.29 -32.03 -20.19
C ASN A 23 -0.48 -31.09 -21.12
N GLU A 24 0.39 -31.65 -21.96
CA GLU A 24 1.32 -30.87 -22.78
C GLU A 24 0.63 -29.87 -23.73
N VAL A 25 -0.53 -30.23 -24.28
CA VAL A 25 -1.34 -29.35 -25.14
C VAL A 25 -1.93 -28.19 -24.34
N GLU A 26 -2.44 -28.46 -23.13
CA GLU A 26 -2.98 -27.47 -22.22
C GLU A 26 -1.90 -26.53 -21.67
N GLN A 27 -0.72 -27.06 -21.36
CA GLN A 27 0.44 -26.26 -20.93
C GLN A 27 0.89 -25.31 -22.05
N GLN A 28 0.99 -25.80 -23.29
CA GLN A 28 1.32 -24.97 -24.44
C GLN A 28 0.25 -23.91 -24.70
N ALA A 29 -1.04 -24.25 -24.59
CA ALA A 29 -2.13 -23.29 -24.72
C ALA A 29 -2.13 -22.22 -23.61
N ALA A 30 -1.84 -22.62 -22.36
CA ALA A 30 -1.74 -21.70 -21.23
C ALA A 30 -0.53 -20.76 -21.37
N LEU A 31 0.63 -21.27 -21.81
CA LEU A 31 1.80 -20.46 -22.11
C LEU A 31 1.52 -19.49 -23.26
N ALA A 32 0.91 -19.96 -24.34
CA ALA A 32 0.54 -19.12 -25.48
C ALA A 32 -0.47 -18.03 -25.08
N ALA A 33 -1.43 -18.33 -24.21
CA ALA A 33 -2.37 -17.33 -23.68
C ALA A 33 -1.69 -16.31 -22.74
N CYS A 34 -0.74 -16.76 -21.91
CA CYS A 34 0.07 -15.86 -21.08
C CYS A 34 0.97 -14.96 -21.92
N GLN A 35 1.59 -15.52 -22.96
CA GLN A 35 2.40 -14.78 -23.92
C GLN A 35 1.55 -13.82 -24.73
N ALA A 36 0.36 -14.22 -25.21
CA ALA A 36 -0.56 -13.36 -25.92
C ALA A 36 -1.03 -12.20 -25.05
N LYS A 37 -1.41 -12.43 -23.78
CA LYS A 37 -1.73 -11.35 -22.82
C LYS A 37 -0.53 -10.46 -22.50
N TRP A 38 0.67 -11.03 -22.47
CA TRP A 38 1.90 -10.27 -22.27
C TRP A 38 2.20 -9.40 -23.49
N LEU A 39 2.09 -9.93 -24.70
CA LEU A 39 2.20 -9.20 -25.96
C LEU A 39 1.10 -8.14 -26.08
N GLU A 40 -0.15 -8.43 -25.77
CA GLU A 40 -1.26 -7.47 -25.76
C GLU A 40 -1.02 -6.35 -24.73
N SER A 41 -0.43 -6.69 -23.57
CA SER A 41 0.01 -5.71 -22.56
C SER A 41 1.25 -4.90 -22.98
N CYS A 42 2.05 -5.39 -23.93
CA CYS A 42 3.22 -4.72 -24.48
C CYS A 42 2.87 -3.89 -25.73
N GLU A 43 1.95 -4.37 -26.57
CA GLU A 43 1.36 -3.68 -27.73
C GLU A 43 0.41 -2.56 -27.30
N ALA A 44 -0.17 -2.65 -26.11
CA ALA A 44 -0.75 -1.51 -25.39
C ALA A 44 0.33 -0.51 -24.90
N GLY A 45 1.38 -0.28 -25.70
CA GLY A 45 2.45 0.71 -25.54
C GLY A 45 1.99 2.18 -25.60
N ASN A 46 0.85 2.46 -24.98
CA ASN A 46 0.29 3.77 -24.65
C ASN A 46 -0.05 3.84 -23.15
N SER A 47 0.62 3.04 -22.30
CA SER A 47 0.46 3.21 -20.86
C SER A 47 1.00 4.58 -20.44
N GLU A 48 0.27 5.30 -19.57
CA GLU A 48 0.71 6.60 -19.05
C GLU A 48 2.13 6.52 -18.48
N ALA A 49 2.49 5.39 -17.87
CA ALA A 49 3.82 5.11 -17.35
C ALA A 49 4.89 5.15 -18.44
N SER A 50 4.68 4.45 -19.55
CA SER A 50 5.66 4.38 -20.65
C SER A 50 5.88 5.75 -21.29
N LEU A 51 4.83 6.55 -21.46
CA LEU A 51 4.94 7.93 -21.94
C LEU A 51 5.74 8.82 -20.97
N VAL A 52 5.49 8.68 -19.68
CA VAL A 52 6.21 9.42 -18.63
C VAL A 52 7.68 9.02 -18.57
N PHE A 53 8.00 7.72 -18.61
CA PHE A 53 9.38 7.26 -18.59
C PHE A 53 10.14 7.60 -19.88
N ALA A 54 9.50 7.52 -21.05
CA ALA A 54 10.09 7.97 -22.31
C ALA A 54 10.46 9.46 -22.28
N SER A 55 9.54 10.30 -21.78
CA SER A 55 9.78 11.73 -21.61
C SER A 55 10.92 12.03 -20.64
N LEU A 56 11.01 11.31 -19.52
CA LEU A 56 12.09 11.48 -18.56
C LEU A 56 13.44 11.02 -19.13
N ARG A 57 13.50 9.88 -19.83
CA ARG A 57 14.72 9.43 -20.54
C ARG A 57 15.20 10.49 -21.53
N ARG A 58 14.31 10.99 -22.39
CA ARG A 58 14.65 12.04 -23.36
C ARG A 58 15.24 13.27 -22.66
N SER A 59 14.69 13.65 -21.50
CA SER A 59 15.20 14.79 -20.74
C SER A 59 16.57 14.55 -20.10
N VAL A 60 16.87 13.30 -19.69
CA VAL A 60 18.20 12.89 -19.19
C VAL A 60 19.22 12.84 -20.32
N GLU A 61 18.86 12.34 -21.50
CA GLU A 61 19.73 12.32 -22.68
C GLU A 61 20.20 13.73 -23.06
N GLU A 62 19.29 14.72 -23.00
CA GLU A 62 19.57 16.10 -23.37
C GLU A 62 20.37 16.87 -22.29
N CYS A 63 20.15 16.56 -21.01
CA CYS A 63 20.88 17.20 -19.91
C CYS A 63 22.16 16.46 -19.47
N GLY A 64 22.35 15.20 -19.87
CA GLY A 64 23.41 14.32 -19.36
C GLY A 64 23.19 13.82 -17.93
N GLU A 65 22.29 14.43 -17.17
CA GLU A 65 21.87 14.05 -15.83
C GLU A 65 20.37 14.31 -15.64
N PHE A 66 19.81 13.86 -14.52
CA PHE A 66 18.39 14.09 -14.22
C PHE A 66 18.10 15.59 -14.03
N PRO A 67 17.24 16.20 -14.86
CA PRO A 67 17.06 17.65 -14.87
C PRO A 67 16.35 18.16 -13.62
N GLY A 68 16.73 19.36 -13.19
CA GLY A 68 15.95 20.17 -12.27
C GLY A 68 14.61 20.60 -12.89
N VAL A 69 13.70 21.10 -12.04
CA VAL A 69 12.33 21.47 -12.46
C VAL A 69 12.32 22.52 -13.59
N GLU A 70 13.13 23.57 -13.46
CA GLU A 70 13.17 24.64 -14.47
C GLU A 70 13.85 24.17 -15.75
N GLN A 71 14.92 23.37 -15.66
CA GLN A 71 15.56 22.75 -16.82
C GLN A 71 14.58 21.87 -17.60
N TYR A 72 13.79 21.04 -16.92
CA TYR A 72 12.77 20.22 -17.58
C TYR A 72 11.69 21.06 -18.27
N ARG A 73 11.27 22.18 -17.66
CA ARG A 73 10.30 23.11 -18.27
C ARG A 73 10.86 23.79 -19.51
N ASP A 74 12.12 24.17 -19.47
CA ASP A 74 12.79 24.80 -20.61
C ASP A 74 13.01 23.80 -21.74
N LEU A 75 13.38 22.56 -21.42
CA LEU A 75 13.43 21.45 -22.38
C LEU A 75 12.08 21.20 -23.06
N ARG A 76 10.96 21.27 -22.32
CA ARG A 76 9.62 21.17 -22.93
C ARG A 76 9.34 22.31 -23.91
N LYS A 77 9.87 23.51 -23.69
CA LYS A 77 9.71 24.63 -24.63
C LYS A 77 10.51 24.40 -25.91
N SER A 78 11.71 23.81 -25.82
CA SER A 78 12.56 23.56 -26.99
C SER A 78 12.15 22.31 -27.78
N LEU A 79 11.82 21.21 -27.08
CA LEU A 79 11.59 19.89 -27.69
C LEU A 79 10.12 19.59 -27.96
N GLY A 80 9.20 20.46 -27.52
CA GLY A 80 7.78 20.33 -27.82
C GLY A 80 7.22 18.98 -27.40
N GLU A 81 6.52 18.30 -28.32
CA GLU A 81 5.78 17.06 -28.08
C GLU A 81 6.63 15.84 -27.69
N GLU A 82 7.94 15.88 -27.90
CA GLU A 82 8.85 14.81 -27.49
C GLU A 82 8.95 14.65 -25.96
N ILE A 83 8.67 15.73 -25.20
CA ILE A 83 8.70 15.73 -23.74
C ILE A 83 7.31 16.06 -23.22
N LEU A 84 6.75 15.28 -22.31
CA LEU A 84 5.46 15.55 -21.70
C LEU A 84 5.44 16.85 -20.88
N PRO A 85 4.28 17.53 -20.80
CA PRO A 85 4.12 18.68 -19.91
C PRO A 85 4.49 18.34 -18.46
N PHE A 86 5.21 19.25 -17.79
CA PHE A 86 5.65 19.06 -16.40
C PHE A 86 4.52 18.68 -15.45
N SER A 87 3.35 19.32 -15.59
CA SER A 87 2.17 19.02 -14.75
C SER A 87 1.65 17.60 -14.92
N ARG A 88 1.81 16.99 -16.10
CA ARG A 88 1.41 15.60 -16.38
C ARG A 88 2.36 14.62 -15.70
N VAL A 89 3.67 14.84 -15.86
CA VAL A 89 4.69 14.04 -15.17
C VAL A 89 4.55 14.15 -13.65
N LEU A 90 4.34 15.37 -13.14
CA LEU A 90 4.17 15.58 -11.72
C LEU A 90 2.92 14.87 -11.18
N ARG A 91 1.81 14.88 -11.93
CA ARG A 91 0.58 14.16 -11.55
C ARG A 91 0.82 12.66 -11.43
N PHE A 92 1.57 12.08 -12.35
CA PHE A 92 1.93 10.66 -12.33
C PHE A 92 2.70 10.29 -11.06
N PHE A 93 3.64 11.15 -10.63
CA PHE A 93 4.39 11.00 -9.38
C PHE A 93 3.77 11.76 -8.18
N ASN A 94 2.44 11.94 -8.17
CA ASN A 94 1.68 12.56 -7.06
C ASN A 94 2.27 13.86 -6.51
N GLY A 95 2.62 14.78 -7.40
CA GLY A 95 3.15 16.09 -7.01
C GLY A 95 4.65 16.11 -6.70
N SER A 96 5.36 14.98 -6.81
CA SER A 96 6.74 14.88 -6.34
C SER A 96 7.77 14.67 -7.46
N TRP A 97 8.60 15.69 -7.70
CA TRP A 97 9.73 15.60 -8.63
C TRP A 97 10.84 14.69 -8.11
N HIS A 98 11.03 14.63 -6.79
CA HIS A 98 11.97 13.69 -6.17
C HIS A 98 11.60 12.22 -6.47
N GLN A 99 10.30 11.90 -6.49
CA GLN A 99 9.84 10.56 -6.86
C GLN A 99 10.11 10.23 -8.33
N ALA A 100 10.03 11.22 -9.23
CA ALA A 100 10.42 11.03 -10.62
C ALA A 100 11.92 10.67 -10.75
N ARG A 101 12.79 11.34 -9.98
CA ARG A 101 14.22 11.01 -9.92
C ARG A 101 14.46 9.60 -9.38
N GLU A 102 13.86 9.27 -8.24
CA GLU A 102 13.95 7.92 -7.64
C GLU A 102 13.48 6.85 -8.63
N ALA A 103 12.42 7.13 -9.41
CA ALA A 103 11.92 6.22 -10.42
C ALA A 103 12.93 5.99 -11.55
N MET A 104 13.64 7.05 -11.99
CA MET A 104 14.70 6.92 -13.00
C MET A 104 15.90 6.13 -12.48
N ASP A 105 16.32 6.37 -11.23
CA ASP A 105 17.41 5.61 -10.61
C ASP A 105 17.06 4.10 -10.51
N LEU A 106 15.78 3.78 -10.28
CA LEU A 106 15.30 2.41 -10.19
C LEU A 106 15.16 1.70 -11.54
N LEU A 107 15.15 2.40 -12.67
CA LEU A 107 15.04 1.78 -14.00
C LEU A 107 16.26 0.92 -14.35
N GLU A 108 17.40 1.16 -13.70
CA GLU A 108 18.60 0.34 -13.89
C GLU A 108 18.44 -1.08 -13.33
N VAL A 109 17.52 -1.28 -12.38
CA VAL A 109 17.39 -2.52 -11.60
C VAL A 109 16.04 -3.22 -11.74
N THR A 110 15.04 -2.58 -12.36
CA THR A 110 13.70 -3.17 -12.50
C THR A 110 12.90 -2.56 -13.65
N THR A 111 11.75 -3.17 -13.98
CA THR A 111 10.92 -2.76 -15.12
C THR A 111 9.98 -1.60 -14.78
N GLU A 112 9.61 -0.78 -15.77
CA GLU A 112 8.63 0.33 -15.63
C GLU A 112 7.35 -0.11 -14.92
N ARG A 113 6.83 -1.29 -15.23
CA ARG A 113 5.62 -1.86 -14.60
C ARG A 113 5.82 -2.17 -13.11
N ARG A 114 7.00 -2.65 -12.70
CA ARG A 114 7.33 -2.90 -11.29
C ARG A 114 7.55 -1.60 -10.52
N ILE A 115 8.16 -0.61 -11.17
CA ILE A 115 8.30 0.74 -10.61
C ILE A 115 6.91 1.36 -10.43
N GLN A 116 6.05 1.29 -11.44
CA GLN A 116 4.69 1.77 -11.38
C GLN A 116 3.90 1.06 -10.27
N SER A 117 3.95 -0.27 -10.19
CA SER A 117 3.32 -1.02 -9.10
C SER A 117 3.85 -0.63 -7.71
N ARG A 118 5.15 -0.31 -7.60
CA ARG A 118 5.76 0.22 -6.36
C ARG A 118 5.26 1.62 -6.01
N PHE A 119 5.08 2.51 -6.98
CA PHE A 119 4.52 3.83 -6.74
C PHE A 119 3.01 3.77 -6.48
N GLU A 120 2.26 2.98 -7.23
CA GLU A 120 0.84 2.70 -7.00
C GLU A 120 0.61 2.07 -5.62
N SER A 121 1.45 1.13 -5.17
CA SER A 121 1.35 0.61 -3.80
C SER A 121 1.71 1.65 -2.74
N ARG A 122 2.58 2.63 -3.03
CA ARG A 122 2.79 3.82 -2.19
C ARG A 122 1.60 4.78 -2.22
N GLN A 123 0.88 4.90 -3.35
CA GLN A 123 -0.37 5.67 -3.49
C GLN A 123 -1.51 5.02 -2.70
N LEU A 124 -1.74 3.73 -2.92
CA LEU A 124 -2.69 2.88 -2.19
C LEU A 124 -2.32 2.79 -0.71
N GLY A 125 -1.03 2.88 -0.38
CA GLY A 125 -0.51 2.96 0.99
C GLY A 125 -0.83 4.27 1.70
N LYS A 126 -1.41 5.29 1.02
CA LYS A 126 -1.63 6.62 1.59
C LYS A 126 -3.08 7.13 1.57
N ILE A 127 -4.08 6.23 1.53
CA ILE A 127 -5.43 6.52 2.04
C ILE A 127 -5.99 5.31 2.81
N TRP A 128 -5.49 5.08 4.02
CA TRP A 128 -6.31 4.48 5.09
C TRP A 128 -6.68 5.59 6.07
N LYS A 129 -7.51 6.54 5.62
CA LYS A 129 -8.33 7.27 6.59
C LYS A 129 -9.35 6.25 7.07
N TYR A 130 -9.08 5.60 8.20
CA TYR A 130 -10.10 4.86 8.92
C TYR A 130 -11.36 5.72 8.94
N THR A 131 -12.48 5.17 8.46
CA THR A 131 -13.75 5.88 8.55
C THR A 131 -14.04 6.10 10.03
N ASP A 132 -14.80 7.15 10.32
CA ASP A 132 -15.19 7.38 11.71
C ASP A 132 -15.92 6.17 12.30
N GLU A 133 -16.75 5.51 11.48
CA GLU A 133 -17.41 4.26 11.85
C GLU A 133 -16.43 3.13 12.17
N THR A 134 -15.35 2.97 11.39
CA THR A 134 -14.33 1.95 11.70
C THR A 134 -13.62 2.24 13.02
N LEU A 135 -13.27 3.50 13.27
CA LEU A 135 -12.63 3.92 14.52
C LEU A 135 -13.57 3.67 15.71
N ARG A 136 -14.84 4.07 15.57
CA ARG A 136 -15.91 3.84 16.55
C ARG A 136 -16.10 2.36 16.83
N HIS A 137 -16.25 1.54 15.79
CA HIS A 137 -16.45 0.10 15.94
C HIS A 137 -15.28 -0.54 16.70
N CYS A 138 -14.04 -0.25 16.31
CA CYS A 138 -12.87 -0.88 16.93
C CYS A 138 -12.69 -0.49 18.41
N ILE A 139 -12.94 0.77 18.77
CA ILE A 139 -12.74 1.21 20.15
C ILE A 139 -13.83 0.66 21.08
N LEU A 140 -15.08 0.60 20.60
CA LEU A 140 -16.20 0.02 21.34
C LEU A 140 -16.07 -1.50 21.46
N GLU A 141 -15.64 -2.19 20.41
CA GLU A 141 -15.38 -3.63 20.45
C GLU A 141 -14.27 -3.97 21.44
N ALA A 142 -13.18 -3.19 21.46
CA ALA A 142 -12.13 -3.33 22.45
C ALA A 142 -12.64 -3.09 23.87
N GLY A 143 -13.38 -2.00 24.09
CA GLY A 143 -13.93 -1.68 25.40
C GLY A 143 -14.94 -2.71 25.90
N ASN A 144 -15.76 -3.28 25.01
CA ASN A 144 -16.66 -4.39 25.34
C ASN A 144 -15.90 -5.66 25.73
N ALA A 145 -14.80 -5.98 25.03
CA ALA A 145 -13.97 -7.13 25.36
C ALA A 145 -13.24 -6.95 26.70
N ILE A 146 -12.81 -5.72 27.02
CA ILE A 146 -12.12 -5.37 28.26
C ILE A 146 -13.12 -5.15 29.41
N GLY A 147 -14.37 -4.85 29.11
CA GLY A 147 -15.44 -4.56 30.08
C GLY A 147 -15.41 -3.13 30.65
N ARG A 148 -14.61 -2.23 30.08
CA ARG A 148 -14.51 -0.81 30.49
C ARG A 148 -13.87 0.05 29.40
N ALA A 149 -13.79 1.36 29.63
CA ALA A 149 -13.02 2.27 28.80
C ALA A 149 -11.55 1.77 28.68
N PRO A 150 -11.08 1.45 27.46
CA PRO A 150 -9.76 0.87 27.27
C PRO A 150 -8.65 1.91 27.47
N GLN A 151 -7.58 1.53 28.14
CA GLN A 151 -6.32 2.27 28.07
C GLN A 151 -5.65 2.03 26.70
N VAL A 152 -4.74 2.92 26.31
CA VAL A 152 -4.00 2.78 25.03
C VAL A 152 -3.26 1.45 24.98
N SER A 153 -2.59 1.05 26.06
CA SER A 153 -1.86 -0.22 26.16
C SER A 153 -2.78 -1.43 25.99
N GLU A 154 -3.94 -1.41 26.64
CA GLU A 154 -4.94 -2.48 26.58
C GLU A 154 -5.56 -2.61 25.19
N TYR A 155 -5.87 -1.48 24.56
CA TYR A 155 -6.32 -1.46 23.17
C TYR A 155 -5.26 -2.04 22.23
N LEU A 156 -3.99 -1.66 22.39
CA LEU A 156 -2.91 -2.18 21.56
C LEU A 156 -2.69 -3.68 21.78
N TRP A 157 -2.85 -4.17 23.01
CA TRP A 157 -2.81 -5.60 23.31
C TRP A 157 -3.98 -6.32 22.66
N TRP A 158 -5.22 -5.90 22.91
CA TRP A 158 -6.42 -6.46 22.27
C TRP A 158 -6.29 -6.52 20.75
N ARG A 159 -5.77 -5.43 20.15
CA ARG A 159 -5.50 -5.35 18.71
C ARG A 159 -4.51 -6.42 18.26
N GLU A 160 -3.40 -6.60 18.96
CA GLU A 160 -2.37 -7.56 18.58
C GLU A 160 -2.85 -9.01 18.75
N GLU A 161 -3.59 -9.29 19.82
CA GLU A 161 -4.28 -10.57 20.00
C GLU A 161 -5.20 -10.88 18.82
N ARG A 162 -6.04 -9.92 18.40
CA ARG A 162 -6.92 -10.08 17.24
C ARG A 162 -6.15 -10.30 15.94
N ARG A 163 -5.01 -9.62 15.75
CA ARG A 163 -4.17 -9.80 14.57
C ARG A 163 -3.50 -11.17 14.54
N GLU A 164 -3.00 -11.64 15.68
CA GLU A 164 -2.41 -12.98 15.76
C GLU A 164 -3.47 -14.08 15.58
N LEU A 165 -4.69 -13.90 16.11
CA LEU A 165 -5.83 -14.79 15.84
C LEU A 165 -6.21 -14.83 14.35
N ALA A 166 -6.31 -13.68 13.69
CA ALA A 166 -6.59 -13.61 12.25
C ALA A 166 -5.48 -14.28 11.43
N LYS A 167 -4.22 -14.00 11.77
CA LYS A 167 -3.04 -14.60 11.14
C LYS A 167 -3.01 -16.12 11.32
N ALA A 168 -3.38 -16.62 12.49
CA ALA A 168 -3.52 -18.05 12.76
C ALA A 168 -4.59 -18.70 11.86
N LYS A 169 -5.69 -17.99 11.59
CA LYS A 169 -6.75 -18.40 10.65
C LYS A 169 -6.42 -18.20 9.17
N GLY A 170 -5.28 -17.55 8.86
CA GLY A 170 -4.91 -17.21 7.48
C GLY A 170 -5.64 -16.00 6.92
N GLU A 171 -6.32 -15.23 7.77
CA GLU A 171 -7.02 -14.01 7.42
C GLU A 171 -6.10 -12.79 7.59
N THR A 172 -6.34 -11.74 6.81
CA THR A 172 -5.68 -10.45 7.00
C THR A 172 -6.66 -9.47 7.61
N LEU A 173 -6.37 -9.03 8.85
CA LEU A 173 -7.20 -8.07 9.59
C LEU A 173 -6.48 -6.73 9.74
N PHE A 174 -7.14 -5.65 9.33
CA PHE A 174 -6.61 -4.29 9.39
C PHE A 174 -7.29 -3.50 10.51
N LEU A 175 -6.69 -3.50 11.71
CA LEU A 175 -7.14 -2.72 12.86
C LEU A 175 -6.31 -1.44 13.06
N PRO A 176 -6.95 -0.30 13.39
CA PRO A 176 -6.25 0.97 13.64
C PRO A 176 -5.27 0.86 14.80
N THR A 177 -4.19 1.64 14.74
CA THR A 177 -3.34 1.89 15.92
C THR A 177 -3.92 3.04 16.73
N ALA A 178 -3.27 3.46 17.82
CA ALA A 178 -3.72 4.62 18.60
C ALA A 178 -3.54 5.98 17.86
N THR A 179 -2.66 6.04 16.86
CA THR A 179 -2.29 7.29 16.17
C THR A 179 -3.47 7.94 15.41
N PRO A 180 -4.28 7.21 14.61
CA PRO A 180 -5.47 7.78 13.98
C PRO A 180 -6.45 8.46 14.95
N TYR A 181 -6.63 7.90 16.15
CA TYR A 181 -7.50 8.47 17.18
C TYR A 181 -6.93 9.80 17.70
N ARG A 182 -5.64 9.83 18.08
CA ARG A 182 -4.99 11.06 18.56
C ARG A 182 -4.96 12.15 17.49
N ASN A 183 -4.68 11.79 16.25
CA ASN A 183 -4.62 12.76 15.16
C ASN A 183 -5.99 13.40 14.86
N ARG A 184 -7.09 12.66 15.06
CA ARG A 184 -8.44 13.16 14.78
C ARG A 184 -9.07 13.87 15.98
N PHE A 185 -8.82 13.41 17.21
CA PHE A 185 -9.51 13.88 18.42
C PHE A 185 -8.57 14.55 19.44
N GLY A 186 -7.31 14.80 19.07
CA GLY A 186 -6.29 15.43 19.91
C GLY A 186 -5.64 14.48 20.93
N SER A 187 -6.43 13.58 21.52
CA SER A 187 -5.95 12.59 22.50
C SER A 187 -6.73 11.28 22.43
N TRP A 188 -6.28 10.27 23.18
CA TRP A 188 -7.01 9.00 23.31
C TRP A 188 -8.30 9.19 24.12
N GLU A 189 -8.21 9.97 25.20
CA GLU A 189 -9.33 10.38 26.04
C GLU A 189 -10.36 11.16 25.23
N GLY A 190 -9.91 12.09 24.38
CA GLY A 190 -10.78 12.84 23.46
C GLY A 190 -11.53 11.91 22.50
N ALA A 191 -10.88 10.85 22.02
CA ALA A 191 -11.54 9.84 21.20
C ALA A 191 -12.58 9.03 21.98
N LEU A 192 -12.27 8.62 23.22
CA LEU A 192 -13.21 7.88 24.06
C LEU A 192 -14.46 8.71 24.41
N LEU A 193 -14.26 9.98 24.78
CA LEU A 193 -15.36 10.92 25.02
C LEU A 193 -16.21 11.08 23.75
N HIS A 194 -15.57 11.24 22.59
CA HIS A 194 -16.27 11.36 21.31
C HIS A 194 -17.12 10.12 20.99
N TYR A 195 -16.64 8.93 21.33
CA TYR A 195 -17.35 7.66 21.06
C TYR A 195 -18.30 7.20 22.18
N GLY A 196 -18.59 8.07 23.15
CA GLY A 196 -19.68 7.88 24.10
C GLY A 196 -19.27 7.36 25.47
N TYR A 197 -17.98 7.28 25.77
CA TYR A 197 -17.54 7.11 27.16
C TYR A 197 -17.70 8.43 27.93
N THR A 198 -18.08 8.33 29.18
CA THR A 198 -18.13 9.47 30.11
C THR A 198 -16.75 9.74 30.71
N GLN A 199 -16.54 10.97 31.18
CA GLN A 199 -15.31 11.32 31.89
C GLN A 199 -15.10 10.44 33.14
N GLU A 200 -16.19 10.13 33.87
CA GLU A 200 -16.11 9.22 35.02
C GLU A 200 -15.65 7.81 34.64
N GLU A 201 -16.15 7.22 33.54
CA GLU A 201 -15.70 5.89 33.09
C GLU A 201 -14.24 5.89 32.67
N ILE A 202 -13.78 6.99 32.08
CA ILE A 202 -12.38 7.22 31.69
C ILE A 202 -11.49 7.31 32.93
N ASP A 203 -11.92 8.01 33.97
CA ASP A 203 -11.11 8.21 35.18
C ASP A 203 -11.08 6.93 36.04
N LYS A 204 -12.24 6.28 36.24
CA LYS A 204 -12.37 5.02 36.99
C LYS A 204 -11.53 3.88 36.43
N ARG A 205 -11.13 3.93 35.16
CA ARG A 205 -10.30 2.88 34.52
C ARG A 205 -8.88 2.81 35.10
N LEU A 206 -8.39 3.89 35.70
CA LEU A 206 -7.05 3.97 36.30
C LEU A 206 -7.03 3.50 37.75
N GLU A 207 -8.18 3.53 38.43
CA GLU A 207 -8.33 3.20 39.85
C GLU A 207 -8.13 1.71 40.17
N ARG A 208 -8.17 0.82 39.15
CA ARG A 208 -8.02 -0.65 39.32
C ARG A 208 -6.70 -1.23 38.81
N THR A 209 -5.72 -0.39 38.46
CA THR A 209 -4.35 -0.83 38.14
C THR A 209 -3.50 -0.99 39.40
N GLY A 210 -4.02 -1.73 40.39
CA GLY A 210 -3.28 -2.11 41.59
C GLY A 210 -3.58 -3.57 41.95
N PRO A 211 -2.58 -4.45 42.01
CA PRO A 211 -2.15 -5.09 43.24
C PRO A 211 -1.33 -4.14 44.12
#